data_AF-A0AA39I541-F1
#
_entry.id   AF-A0AA39I541-F1
#
_cell.length_a   1.000
_cell.length_b   1.000
_cell.length_c   1.000
_cell.angle_alpha   90.00
_cell.angle_beta   90.00
_cell.angle_gamma   90.00
#
_symmetry.space_group_name_H-M   'P 1'
#
loop_
_entity.id
_entity.type
_entity.pdbx_description
1 polymer ?
#
loop_
_entity_poly.entity_id
_entity_poly.type
_entity_poly.pdbx_seq_one_letter_code
_entity_poly.pdbx_strand_id
1 'polypeptide(L)'
;MASGSEKGVKRLSGNVLDMKFMKRTKLRIEEDVRKAEERKKQAEYLKLVDTSTSDNPKCKIIEYEQRIEVLEKLVFGRMSFKGFNADIEKFMKYHERVRSGEEEDANESKDVGDEELAARWGAEATVGRKFTTKGQRKINESALIDEAVRPGKRSLQKVVSNMMDVASNSQWRDLRRFTDRPSKFAHPAFEPGEQNMEMVHKCKVLVVGAGGLGCEILKNLALSGFKRIEVIDMDTIDLSNLNRQFLFREKDVGKSKAEIAAAFIESRVDGCSVVAHNCKIQEKDANFYRSFSIVICGLDSIVARRWLNDMMCSLVHYDGNGDVDTSTIIPLIDGGTEGFKGNARVIYPHFSPCVDCTLDLYPPQVNFPLCTIAHTPRLPEHCVEYVKVILWEKEKPFGDNTLDGDSPEHIEWVFQKAAARAEEYGIRGVDIRLTQGVLKRIIPAVASTNAVIAASCALEALKLASNIACPLTNYLNFSDIEGVNFSVVALEKEPGCLICSRETRSVEIPAGEKLSYLVEKLKTEFQLRNPSVHSSDNILFMLNSLMPQMEPISKSNMAKTFSDLGLSNGDEVVVADESLRQTITLQLKFV
;
A
#
# COMPACT_ATOMS: atom_id res chain seq x y z
N MET A 1 -79.54 3.47 13.42
CA MET A 1 -79.06 4.36 12.35
C MET A 1 -77.59 4.70 12.60
N ALA A 2 -76.76 4.43 11.58
CA ALA A 2 -75.47 5.02 11.18
C ALA A 2 -74.34 5.46 12.15
N SER A 3 -73.13 5.25 11.59
CA SER A 3 -71.84 6.00 11.68
C SER A 3 -70.82 5.48 12.71
N GLY A 4 -69.52 5.29 12.43
CA GLY A 4 -68.68 5.48 11.23
C GLY A 4 -67.26 5.92 11.64
N SER A 5 -66.20 5.23 11.20
CA SER A 5 -64.89 5.80 10.77
C SER A 5 -63.81 4.70 10.57
N GLU A 6 -63.48 4.40 9.31
CA GLU A 6 -62.30 3.64 8.89
C GLU A 6 -61.08 4.58 8.76
N LYS A 7 -59.92 4.15 9.29
CA LYS A 7 -58.61 4.77 9.02
C LYS A 7 -57.95 4.07 7.84
N GLY A 8 -57.64 4.85 6.79
CA GLY A 8 -57.04 4.39 5.55
C GLY A 8 -55.57 3.98 5.68
N VAL A 9 -55.27 2.76 5.24
CA VAL A 9 -53.91 2.30 4.90
C VAL A 9 -53.68 2.60 3.43
N LYS A 10 -52.65 3.42 3.09
CA LYS A 10 -52.25 3.68 1.70
C LYS A 10 -51.71 2.40 1.06
N ARG A 11 -52.54 1.69 0.30
CA ARG A 11 -52.11 0.63 -0.64
C ARG A 11 -51.33 1.28 -1.79
N LEU A 12 -50.07 0.87 -1.98
CA LEU A 12 -49.32 1.12 -3.21
C LEU A 12 -50.12 0.55 -4.40
N SER A 13 -50.26 1.30 -5.48
CA SER A 13 -51.02 0.88 -6.66
C SER A 13 -50.40 -0.38 -7.29
N GLY A 14 -51.23 -1.33 -7.73
CA GLY A 14 -50.80 -2.62 -8.30
C GLY A 14 -49.78 -2.46 -9.43
N ASN A 15 -49.90 -1.38 -10.21
CA ASN A 15 -48.99 -1.05 -11.31
C ASN A 15 -47.54 -0.79 -10.86
N VAL A 16 -47.31 -0.31 -9.63
CA VAL A 16 -45.96 -0.05 -9.09
C VAL A 16 -45.30 -1.33 -8.57
N LEU A 17 -46.10 -2.27 -8.05
CA LEU A 17 -45.65 -3.60 -7.63
C LEU A 17 -45.29 -4.45 -8.86
N ASP A 18 -46.11 -4.41 -9.91
CA ASP A 18 -45.82 -5.10 -11.18
C ASP A 18 -44.58 -4.53 -11.89
N MET A 19 -44.37 -3.20 -11.86
CA MET A 19 -43.14 -2.60 -12.40
C MET A 19 -41.88 -2.99 -11.62
N LYS A 20 -41.93 -3.11 -10.29
CA LYS A 20 -40.79 -3.53 -9.46
C LYS A 20 -40.51 -5.03 -9.61
N PHE A 21 -41.55 -5.85 -9.74
CA PHE A 21 -41.40 -7.28 -10.00
C PHE A 21 -40.82 -7.51 -11.40
N MET A 22 -41.32 -6.84 -12.44
CA MET A 22 -40.75 -6.92 -13.79
C MET A 22 -39.31 -6.40 -13.86
N LYS A 23 -38.93 -5.34 -13.12
CA LYS A 23 -37.52 -4.89 -13.05
C LYS A 23 -36.60 -5.92 -12.41
N ARG A 24 -37.03 -6.58 -11.32
CA ARG A 24 -36.24 -7.64 -10.67
C ARG A 24 -36.13 -8.89 -11.53
N THR A 25 -37.21 -9.27 -12.22
CA THR A 25 -37.20 -10.39 -13.16
C THR A 25 -36.32 -10.09 -14.37
N LYS A 26 -36.35 -8.85 -14.89
CA LYS A 26 -35.47 -8.40 -15.99
C LYS A 26 -34.00 -8.44 -15.59
N LEU A 27 -33.64 -7.89 -14.44
CA LEU A 27 -32.26 -7.94 -13.92
C LEU A 27 -31.77 -9.38 -13.70
N ARG A 28 -32.65 -10.26 -13.21
CA ARG A 28 -32.31 -11.67 -13.02
C ARG A 28 -32.14 -12.41 -14.34
N ILE A 29 -32.97 -12.12 -15.35
CA ILE A 29 -32.82 -12.67 -16.70
C ILE A 29 -31.54 -12.13 -17.36
N GLU A 30 -31.22 -10.85 -17.20
CA GLU A 30 -29.97 -10.26 -17.70
C GLU A 30 -28.73 -10.88 -17.03
N GLU A 31 -28.80 -11.17 -15.73
CA GLU A 31 -27.73 -11.84 -15.00
C GLU A 31 -27.60 -13.33 -15.39
N ASP A 32 -28.71 -14.02 -15.61
CA ASP A 32 -28.73 -15.42 -16.07
C ASP A 32 -28.21 -15.53 -17.52
N VAL A 33 -28.53 -14.56 -18.39
CA VAL A 33 -27.99 -14.45 -19.75
C VAL A 33 -26.48 -14.18 -19.70
N ARG A 34 -26.02 -13.26 -18.83
CA ARG A 34 -24.59 -12.99 -18.65
C ARG A 34 -23.82 -14.22 -18.17
N LYS A 35 -24.37 -14.96 -17.18
CA LYS A 35 -23.79 -16.23 -16.70
C LYS A 35 -23.77 -17.31 -17.78
N ALA A 36 -24.79 -17.35 -18.63
CA ALA A 36 -24.84 -18.28 -19.77
C ALA A 36 -23.79 -17.92 -20.84
N GLU A 37 -23.59 -16.63 -21.14
CA GLU A 37 -22.53 -16.17 -22.04
C GLU A 37 -21.14 -16.42 -21.48
N GLU A 38 -20.91 -16.20 -20.18
CA GLU A 38 -19.65 -16.54 -19.51
C GLU A 38 -19.36 -18.04 -19.57
N ARG A 39 -20.35 -18.90 -19.30
CA ARG A 39 -20.20 -20.36 -19.45
C ARG A 39 -19.91 -20.76 -20.90
N LYS A 40 -20.49 -20.07 -21.87
CA LYS A 40 -20.26 -20.34 -23.30
C LYS A 40 -18.84 -19.94 -23.70
N LYS A 41 -18.35 -18.77 -23.27
CA LYS A 41 -16.97 -18.31 -23.46
C LYS A 41 -15.96 -19.23 -22.76
N GLN A 42 -16.29 -19.72 -21.57
CA GLN A 42 -15.45 -20.65 -20.83
C GLN A 42 -15.40 -22.03 -21.51
N ALA A 43 -16.52 -22.51 -22.07
CA ALA A 43 -16.54 -23.73 -22.87
C ALA A 43 -15.80 -23.58 -24.22
N GLU A 44 -15.84 -22.40 -24.84
CA GLU A 44 -15.05 -22.07 -26.02
C GLU A 44 -13.55 -22.04 -25.70
N TYR A 45 -13.17 -21.44 -24.57
CA TYR A 45 -11.80 -21.44 -24.07
C TYR A 45 -11.29 -22.86 -23.79
N LEU A 46 -12.10 -23.70 -23.14
CA LEU A 46 -11.77 -25.12 -22.91
C LEU A 46 -11.59 -25.91 -24.22
N LYS A 47 -12.37 -25.62 -25.27
CA LYS A 47 -12.18 -26.21 -26.61
C LYS A 47 -10.91 -25.72 -27.31
N LEU A 48 -10.50 -24.47 -27.08
CA LEU A 48 -9.23 -23.91 -27.55
C LEU A 48 -8.02 -24.53 -26.82
N VAL A 49 -8.19 -24.91 -25.55
CA VAL A 49 -7.18 -25.65 -24.78
C VAL A 49 -7.07 -27.10 -25.28
N ASP A 50 -8.20 -27.79 -25.52
CA ASP A 50 -8.23 -29.17 -26.03
C ASP A 50 -7.74 -29.32 -27.48
N THR A 51 -7.84 -28.28 -28.32
CA THR A 51 -7.33 -28.33 -29.70
C THR A 51 -5.83 -28.04 -29.81
N SER A 52 -5.18 -27.68 -28.70
CA SER A 52 -3.72 -27.45 -28.64
C SER A 52 -2.90 -28.70 -28.32
N THR A 53 -3.54 -29.85 -28.06
CA THR A 53 -2.86 -31.16 -28.03
C THR A 53 -2.62 -31.66 -29.46
N SER A 54 -1.85 -30.90 -30.22
CA SER A 54 -1.09 -31.44 -31.36
C SER A 54 0.28 -31.84 -30.82
N ASP A 55 0.74 -33.04 -31.20
CA ASP A 55 2.01 -33.67 -30.85
C ASP A 55 3.24 -32.80 -31.21
N ASN A 56 3.47 -31.72 -30.48
CA ASN A 56 4.67 -30.91 -30.60
C ASN A 56 5.50 -31.10 -29.32
N PRO A 57 6.57 -31.92 -29.35
CA PRO A 57 7.29 -32.38 -28.15
C PRO A 57 8.17 -31.30 -27.48
N LYS A 58 7.87 -30.01 -27.69
CA LYS A 58 8.65 -28.87 -27.15
C LYS A 58 7.85 -27.83 -26.40
N CYS A 59 6.54 -27.99 -26.22
CA CYS A 59 5.80 -27.16 -25.29
C CYS A 59 5.57 -27.95 -24.00
N LYS A 60 6.46 -27.77 -23.01
CA LYS A 60 6.22 -28.29 -21.67
C LYS A 60 4.98 -27.58 -21.12
N ILE A 61 3.91 -28.34 -20.90
CA ILE A 61 2.79 -27.92 -20.06
C ILE A 61 3.41 -27.50 -18.72
N ILE A 62 3.18 -26.25 -18.31
CA ILE A 62 3.53 -25.80 -16.96
C ILE A 62 2.50 -26.45 -16.05
N GLU A 63 2.86 -27.58 -15.44
CA GLU A 63 2.06 -28.17 -14.36
C GLU A 63 2.16 -27.26 -13.14
N TYR A 64 1.02 -26.74 -12.68
CA TYR A 64 0.94 -25.98 -11.44
C TYR A 64 1.12 -26.94 -10.27
N GLU A 65 2.33 -26.99 -9.72
CA GLU A 65 2.63 -27.80 -8.55
C GLU A 65 2.32 -27.01 -7.27
N GLN A 66 1.31 -27.44 -6.50
CA GLN A 66 0.92 -26.83 -5.22
C GLN A 66 1.89 -27.14 -4.06
N ARG A 67 3.00 -27.83 -4.34
CA ARG A 67 3.94 -28.32 -3.35
C ARG A 67 5.04 -27.27 -3.08
N ILE A 68 5.08 -26.72 -1.86
CA ILE A 68 6.07 -25.72 -1.42
C ILE A 68 7.54 -26.21 -1.49
N GLU A 69 7.71 -27.52 -1.64
CA GLU A 69 8.97 -28.27 -1.66
C GLU A 69 9.94 -27.76 -2.73
N VAL A 70 9.43 -27.23 -3.84
CA VAL A 70 10.25 -26.60 -4.88
C VAL A 70 10.92 -25.33 -4.36
N LEU A 71 10.20 -24.52 -3.58
CA LEU A 71 10.72 -23.30 -2.96
C LEU A 71 11.72 -23.64 -1.84
N GLU A 72 11.49 -24.69 -1.06
CA GLU A 72 12.42 -25.17 -0.03
C GLU A 72 13.76 -25.62 -0.60
N LYS A 73 13.82 -26.03 -1.88
CA LYS A 73 15.08 -26.40 -2.55
C LYS A 73 15.91 -25.17 -2.96
N LEU A 74 15.30 -24.01 -3.12
CA LEU A 74 15.98 -22.75 -3.42
C LEU A 74 16.63 -22.17 -2.15
N VAL A 75 17.85 -21.67 -2.27
CA VAL A 75 18.54 -20.95 -1.17
C VAL A 75 17.74 -19.69 -0.83
N PHE A 76 17.32 -18.94 -1.85
CA PHE A 76 16.45 -17.78 -1.70
C PHE A 76 15.14 -18.11 -0.98
N GLY A 77 14.50 -19.23 -1.36
CA GLY A 77 13.26 -19.69 -0.72
C GLY A 77 13.46 -19.92 0.77
N ARG A 78 14.47 -20.73 1.17
CA ARG A 78 14.75 -20.98 2.59
C ARG A 78 15.07 -19.70 3.38
N MET A 79 15.84 -18.78 2.80
CA MET A 79 16.18 -17.51 3.46
C MET A 79 14.97 -16.59 3.64
N SER A 80 13.98 -16.67 2.74
CA SER A 80 12.78 -15.81 2.80
C SER A 80 11.85 -16.15 3.95
N PHE A 81 11.95 -17.36 4.52
CA PHE A 81 11.14 -17.81 5.64
C PHE A 81 11.90 -17.84 6.95
N LYS A 82 13.18 -18.23 6.91
CA LYS A 82 14.01 -18.43 8.11
C LYS A 82 14.29 -17.11 8.83
N GLY A 83 13.76 -16.98 10.04
CA GLY A 83 13.99 -15.90 10.97
C GLY A 83 13.15 -14.65 10.73
N PHE A 84 12.29 -14.65 9.71
CA PHE A 84 11.35 -13.58 9.40
C PHE A 84 9.96 -13.84 9.99
N ASN A 85 9.46 -15.08 9.90
CA ASN A 85 8.17 -15.47 10.46
C ASN A 85 8.29 -16.76 11.30
N ALA A 86 8.17 -16.62 12.62
CA ALA A 86 8.34 -17.71 13.56
C ALA A 86 7.28 -18.82 13.44
N ASP A 87 6.05 -18.48 13.02
CA ASP A 87 4.99 -19.46 12.89
C ASP A 87 5.14 -20.27 11.59
N ILE A 88 5.60 -19.65 10.51
CA ILE A 88 5.99 -20.39 9.30
C ILE A 88 7.17 -21.32 9.60
N GLU A 89 8.14 -20.91 10.41
CA GLU A 89 9.24 -21.80 10.81
C GLU A 89 8.77 -23.01 11.63
N LYS A 90 7.81 -22.82 12.55
CA LYS A 90 7.20 -23.95 13.28
C LYS A 90 6.54 -24.92 12.30
N PHE A 91 5.83 -24.40 11.31
CA PHE A 91 5.17 -25.19 10.29
C PHE A 91 6.16 -25.95 9.38
N MET A 92 7.27 -25.31 8.99
CA MET A 92 8.34 -25.98 8.24
C MET A 92 9.00 -27.09 9.04
N LYS A 93 9.34 -26.82 10.31
CA LYS A 93 9.90 -27.83 11.22
C LYS A 93 8.93 -28.98 11.47
N TYR A 94 7.62 -28.71 11.46
CA TYR A 94 6.59 -29.73 11.52
C TYR A 94 6.63 -30.62 10.27
N HIS A 95 6.64 -30.04 9.07
CA HIS A 95 6.75 -30.81 7.83
C HIS A 95 8.07 -31.58 7.69
N GLU A 96 9.19 -31.02 8.16
CA GLU A 96 10.47 -31.73 8.20
C GLU A 96 10.42 -32.95 9.15
N ARG A 97 9.76 -32.83 10.30
CA ARG A 97 9.53 -33.95 11.24
C ARG A 97 8.61 -35.03 10.67
N VAL A 98 7.50 -34.62 10.06
CA VAL A 98 6.58 -35.54 9.36
C VAL A 98 7.30 -36.29 8.22
N ARG A 99 8.22 -35.63 7.49
CA ARG A 99 9.01 -36.27 6.42
C ARG A 99 10.09 -37.21 6.93
N SER A 100 10.66 -36.95 8.10
CA SER A 100 11.71 -37.79 8.69
C SER A 100 11.16 -39.04 9.37
N GLY A 101 9.83 -39.21 9.38
CA GLY A 101 9.17 -40.37 9.98
C GLY A 101 9.16 -40.31 11.52
N GLU A 102 9.40 -39.13 12.09
CA GLU A 102 9.17 -38.88 13.51
C GLU A 102 7.66 -38.75 13.73
N GLU A 103 6.99 -39.86 14.02
CA GLU A 103 5.65 -39.84 14.63
C GLU A 103 5.78 -39.30 16.06
N GLU A 104 4.99 -38.28 16.40
CA GLU A 104 4.67 -38.01 17.80
C GLU A 104 3.15 -37.89 17.95
N ASP A 105 2.67 -38.55 19.02
CA ASP A 105 1.29 -38.52 19.50
C ASP A 105 0.69 -37.12 19.41
N ALA A 106 -0.39 -37.00 18.65
CA ALA A 106 -1.16 -35.78 18.46
C ALA A 106 -1.95 -35.41 19.74
N ASN A 107 -1.27 -35.22 20.88
CA ASN A 107 -1.90 -34.83 22.13
C ASN A 107 -1.04 -33.94 23.05
N GLU A 108 -0.25 -33.04 22.47
CA GLU A 108 0.22 -31.83 23.17
C GLU A 108 -0.40 -30.56 22.56
N SER A 109 -1.72 -30.58 22.36
CA SER A 109 -2.54 -29.40 22.56
C SER A 109 -3.26 -29.57 23.89
N LYS A 110 -2.59 -29.27 25.01
CA LYS A 110 -3.35 -28.94 26.22
C LYS A 110 -4.02 -27.61 25.97
N ASP A 111 -5.30 -27.67 25.60
CA ASP A 111 -6.21 -26.55 25.75
C ASP A 111 -6.10 -26.06 27.20
N VAL A 112 -5.62 -24.84 27.37
CA VAL A 112 -5.59 -24.18 28.68
C VAL A 112 -7.04 -23.89 29.03
N GLY A 113 -7.62 -24.71 29.91
CA GLY A 113 -8.98 -24.51 30.39
C GLY A 113 -9.11 -23.23 31.22
N ASP A 114 -10.30 -22.64 31.23
CA ASP A 114 -10.59 -21.35 31.87
C ASP A 114 -10.16 -21.26 33.35
N GLU A 115 -10.07 -22.40 34.05
CA GLU A 115 -9.58 -22.50 35.44
C GLU A 115 -8.06 -22.24 35.58
N GLU A 116 -7.25 -22.62 34.58
CA GLU A 116 -5.80 -22.39 34.57
C GLU A 116 -5.46 -20.94 34.18
N LEU A 117 -6.33 -20.30 33.37
CA LEU A 117 -6.26 -18.87 33.10
C LEU A 117 -6.63 -18.04 34.35
N ALA A 118 -7.65 -18.47 35.10
CA ALA A 118 -8.08 -17.82 36.34
C ALA A 118 -7.01 -17.92 37.45
N ALA A 119 -6.27 -19.03 37.51
CA ALA A 119 -5.16 -19.21 38.46
C ALA A 119 -3.96 -18.29 38.19
N ARG A 120 -3.68 -17.94 36.92
CA ARG A 120 -2.57 -17.04 36.55
C ARG A 120 -2.81 -15.57 36.91
N TRP A 121 -4.06 -15.16 37.13
CA TRP A 121 -4.42 -13.79 37.53
C TRP A 121 -4.69 -13.61 39.03
N GLY A 122 -4.62 -14.69 39.83
CA GLY A 122 -4.97 -14.64 41.25
C GLY A 122 -3.90 -15.19 42.18
N ALA A 123 -2.72 -14.56 42.27
CA ALA A 123 -1.88 -14.53 43.48
C ALA A 123 -0.57 -13.76 43.27
N GLU A 124 -0.56 -12.47 43.56
CA GLU A 124 0.60 -11.87 44.21
C GLU A 124 0.60 -12.35 45.67
N ALA A 125 1.62 -13.11 46.09
CA ALA A 125 2.25 -13.06 47.43
C ALA A 125 3.15 -14.28 47.71
N THR A 126 4.46 -14.00 47.77
CA THR A 126 5.44 -14.52 48.75
C THR A 126 5.82 -16.02 48.79
N VAL A 127 7.10 -16.25 49.17
CA VAL A 127 7.76 -17.50 49.61
C VAL A 127 8.41 -18.29 48.46
N GLY A 128 9.71 -18.65 48.43
CA GLY A 128 10.76 -18.72 49.44
C GLY A 128 11.52 -20.05 49.26
N ARG A 129 12.83 -19.96 48.97
CA ARG A 129 13.90 -21.00 48.99
C ARG A 129 13.52 -22.50 49.19
N LYS A 130 14.07 -23.35 48.29
CA LYS A 130 14.81 -24.64 48.46
C LYS A 130 14.53 -25.50 47.21
N PHE A 131 15.50 -25.90 46.39
CA PHE A 131 16.49 -26.95 46.66
C PHE A 131 17.71 -26.81 45.75
N THR A 132 18.89 -26.91 46.36
CA THR A 132 20.18 -27.19 45.73
C THR A 132 20.40 -28.70 45.64
N THR A 133 20.75 -29.25 44.48
CA THR A 133 22.04 -29.97 44.20
C THR A 133 21.93 -30.94 43.01
N LYS A 134 23.07 -31.06 42.33
CA LYS A 134 23.52 -32.07 41.34
C LYS A 134 23.25 -31.77 39.86
N GLY A 135 24.35 -31.54 39.13
CA GLY A 135 24.44 -31.87 37.71
C GLY A 135 24.98 -30.80 36.76
N GLN A 136 25.99 -29.99 37.13
CA GLN A 136 26.69 -29.15 36.15
C GLN A 136 27.57 -30.02 35.22
N ARG A 137 27.10 -30.29 33.99
CA ARG A 137 27.98 -30.52 32.84
C ARG A 137 28.14 -29.21 32.09
N LYS A 138 29.17 -28.46 32.45
CA LYS A 138 29.76 -27.44 31.58
C LYS A 138 30.41 -28.17 30.41
N ILE A 139 29.92 -27.94 29.21
CA ILE A 139 30.66 -28.25 27.99
C ILE A 139 31.81 -27.24 27.94
N ASN A 140 33.02 -27.72 28.19
CA ASN A 140 34.24 -26.93 28.16
C ASN A 140 34.60 -26.65 26.69
N GLU A 141 34.57 -25.37 26.34
CA GLU A 141 34.91 -24.79 25.05
C GLU A 141 36.44 -24.74 24.81
N SER A 142 37.17 -25.79 25.21
CA SER A 142 38.65 -25.82 25.21
C SER A 142 39.28 -27.11 24.67
N ALA A 143 38.54 -27.95 23.93
CA ALA A 143 39.06 -29.20 23.38
C ALA A 143 39.20 -29.24 21.84
N LEU A 144 39.29 -28.08 21.17
CA LEU A 144 39.52 -28.00 19.72
C LEU A 144 40.66 -27.03 19.32
N ILE A 145 41.56 -26.72 20.25
CA ILE A 145 42.77 -25.93 19.96
C ILE A 145 43.95 -26.57 20.67
N ASP A 146 44.41 -27.72 20.18
CA ASP A 146 45.77 -28.17 20.48
C ASP A 146 46.32 -29.12 19.40
N GLU A 147 46.38 -28.62 18.16
CA GLU A 147 47.30 -29.17 17.14
C GLU A 147 47.67 -28.10 16.09
N ALA A 148 48.07 -26.91 16.53
CA ALA A 148 48.49 -25.84 15.62
C ALA A 148 49.71 -25.06 16.15
N VAL A 149 50.85 -25.74 16.26
CA VAL A 149 52.17 -25.08 16.32
C VAL A 149 53.04 -25.57 15.15
N ARG A 150 52.77 -25.06 13.95
CA ARG A 150 53.74 -24.99 12.83
C ARG A 150 53.55 -23.70 12.01
N PRO A 151 54.61 -23.10 11.45
CA PRO A 151 54.59 -21.72 10.99
C PRO A 151 53.99 -21.60 9.58
N GLY A 152 52.90 -20.85 9.45
CA GLY A 152 52.21 -20.66 8.16
C GLY A 152 51.19 -19.51 8.14
N LYS A 153 51.52 -18.34 8.72
CA LYS A 153 50.58 -17.22 8.89
C LYS A 153 50.17 -16.47 7.60
N ARG A 154 50.59 -16.91 6.39
CA ARG A 154 50.15 -16.30 5.11
C ARG A 154 49.07 -17.09 4.36
N SER A 155 48.80 -18.35 4.71
CA SER A 155 47.79 -19.17 4.03
C SER A 155 46.39 -19.06 4.64
N LEU A 156 46.29 -18.89 5.96
CA LEU A 156 45.00 -18.79 6.67
C LEU A 156 44.17 -17.57 6.25
N GLN A 157 44.77 -16.40 6.06
CA GLN A 157 44.05 -15.23 5.53
C GLN A 157 43.53 -15.46 4.10
N LYS A 158 44.30 -16.18 3.27
CA LYS A 158 43.92 -16.49 1.88
C LYS A 158 42.84 -17.57 1.81
N VAL A 159 42.86 -18.53 2.73
CA VAL A 159 41.83 -19.57 2.88
C VAL A 159 40.54 -18.98 3.45
N VAL A 160 40.63 -18.09 4.45
CA VAL A 160 39.45 -17.37 4.99
C VAL A 160 38.86 -16.44 3.93
N SER A 161 39.70 -15.72 3.16
CA SER A 161 39.26 -14.92 2.00
C SER A 161 38.58 -15.80 0.95
N ASN A 162 39.19 -16.92 0.55
CA ASN A 162 38.58 -17.85 -0.41
C ASN A 162 37.30 -18.51 0.13
N MET A 163 37.20 -18.81 1.43
CA MET A 163 35.98 -19.36 2.03
C MET A 163 34.87 -18.31 2.12
N MET A 164 35.21 -17.05 2.40
CA MET A 164 34.28 -15.91 2.34
C MET A 164 33.83 -15.63 0.90
N ASP A 165 34.71 -15.74 -0.08
CA ASP A 165 34.40 -15.60 -1.51
C ASP A 165 33.53 -16.76 -2.04
N VAL A 166 33.77 -18.00 -1.60
CA VAL A 166 32.94 -19.16 -1.94
C VAL A 166 31.57 -19.10 -1.25
N ALA A 167 31.51 -18.66 0.01
CA ALA A 167 30.26 -18.47 0.73
C ALA A 167 29.42 -17.33 0.12
N SER A 168 30.03 -16.19 -0.21
CA SER A 168 29.36 -15.06 -0.87
C SER A 168 28.87 -15.41 -2.29
N ASN A 169 29.63 -16.25 -3.02
CA ASN A 169 29.18 -16.78 -4.32
C ASN A 169 28.01 -17.77 -4.19
N SER A 170 27.91 -18.49 -3.07
CA SER A 170 26.82 -19.45 -2.85
C SER A 170 25.49 -18.78 -2.46
N GLN A 171 25.55 -17.65 -1.74
CA GLN A 171 24.36 -16.91 -1.27
C GLN A 171 23.48 -16.46 -2.44
N TRP A 172 24.09 -15.91 -3.49
CA TRP A 172 23.38 -15.37 -4.66
C TRP A 172 23.26 -16.37 -5.81
N ARG A 173 23.58 -17.64 -5.59
CA ARG A 173 23.61 -18.68 -6.62
C ARG A 173 22.34 -18.75 -7.45
N ASP A 174 21.18 -18.57 -6.82
CA ASP A 174 19.90 -18.67 -7.51
C ASP A 174 19.62 -17.44 -8.38
N LEU A 175 19.98 -16.23 -7.93
CA LEU A 175 19.89 -14.99 -8.73
C LEU A 175 20.89 -14.98 -9.89
N ARG A 176 22.10 -15.51 -9.67
CA ARG A 176 23.14 -15.67 -10.70
C ARG A 176 22.70 -16.47 -11.90
N ARG A 177 21.68 -17.34 -11.76
CA ARG A 177 21.08 -18.04 -12.91
C ARG A 177 20.35 -17.11 -13.87
N PHE A 178 19.85 -15.98 -13.40
CA PHE A 178 19.18 -14.96 -14.21
C PHE A 178 20.16 -13.91 -14.72
N THR A 179 21.16 -13.54 -13.94
CA THR A 179 22.11 -12.47 -14.28
C THR A 179 23.30 -12.93 -15.12
N ASP A 180 23.79 -14.15 -14.90
CA ASP A 180 25.06 -14.62 -15.48
C ASP A 180 24.83 -15.45 -16.75
N ARG A 181 23.57 -15.80 -17.07
CA ARG A 181 23.20 -16.68 -18.19
C ARG A 181 22.39 -15.95 -19.25
N PRO A 182 22.55 -16.28 -20.54
CA PRO A 182 21.73 -15.69 -21.58
C PRO A 182 20.27 -16.13 -21.44
N SER A 183 19.35 -15.23 -21.77
CA SER A 183 17.91 -15.48 -21.81
C SER A 183 17.29 -14.84 -23.05
N LYS A 184 16.34 -15.55 -23.68
CA LYS A 184 15.55 -15.00 -24.81
C LYS A 184 14.51 -13.97 -24.37
N PHE A 185 14.22 -13.92 -23.07
CA PHE A 185 13.24 -13.01 -22.48
C PHE A 185 13.89 -11.83 -21.75
N ALA A 186 15.22 -11.72 -21.85
CA ALA A 186 15.94 -10.61 -21.26
C ALA A 186 15.65 -9.30 -22.00
N HIS A 187 15.90 -8.18 -21.34
CA HIS A 187 15.81 -6.87 -21.97
C HIS A 187 16.84 -6.77 -23.11
N PRO A 188 16.57 -6.02 -24.21
CA PRO A 188 17.51 -5.90 -25.33
C PRO A 188 18.91 -5.38 -24.96
N ALA A 189 19.01 -4.62 -23.87
CA ALA A 189 20.28 -4.12 -23.33
C ALA A 189 20.98 -5.08 -22.34
N PHE A 190 20.47 -6.31 -22.19
CA PHE A 190 21.04 -7.30 -21.27
C PHE A 190 22.24 -8.01 -21.89
N GLU A 191 23.38 -7.90 -21.20
CA GLU A 191 24.55 -8.72 -21.47
C GLU A 191 24.79 -9.66 -20.29
N PRO A 192 24.79 -11.00 -20.49
CA PRO A 192 24.96 -11.94 -19.38
C PRO A 192 26.36 -11.84 -18.77
N GLY A 193 26.42 -11.85 -17.44
CA GLY A 193 27.67 -11.87 -16.70
C GLY A 193 27.56 -11.33 -15.27
N GLU A 194 28.63 -11.49 -14.50
CA GLU A 194 28.66 -11.15 -13.07
C GLU A 194 28.43 -9.66 -12.81
N GLN A 195 28.72 -8.79 -13.79
CA GLN A 195 28.50 -7.35 -13.72
C GLN A 195 27.07 -6.98 -13.36
N ASN A 196 26.08 -7.79 -13.76
CA ASN A 196 24.67 -7.53 -13.47
C ASN A 196 24.37 -7.62 -11.97
N MET A 197 24.96 -8.59 -11.26
CA MET A 197 24.83 -8.66 -9.79
C MET A 197 25.56 -7.51 -9.11
N GLU A 198 26.71 -7.08 -9.65
CA GLU A 198 27.39 -5.89 -9.13
C GLU A 198 26.55 -4.62 -9.31
N MET A 199 25.85 -4.48 -10.43
CA MET A 199 24.91 -3.38 -10.66
C MET A 199 23.81 -3.38 -9.61
N VAL A 200 23.21 -4.55 -9.33
CA VAL A 200 22.20 -4.69 -8.25
C VAL A 200 22.77 -4.33 -6.88
N HIS A 201 23.99 -4.79 -6.56
CA HIS A 201 24.67 -4.46 -5.30
C HIS A 201 24.97 -2.96 -5.16
N LYS A 202 25.36 -2.28 -6.24
CA LYS A 202 25.70 -0.85 -6.27
C LYS A 202 24.46 0.06 -6.34
N CYS A 203 23.34 -0.46 -6.85
CA CYS A 203 22.07 0.23 -6.99
C CYS A 203 21.56 0.73 -5.64
N LYS A 204 21.33 2.04 -5.54
CA LYS A 204 20.83 2.68 -4.32
C LYS A 204 19.32 2.82 -4.41
N VAL A 205 18.58 2.17 -3.51
CA VAL A 205 17.11 2.11 -3.54
C VAL A 205 16.52 2.82 -2.33
N LEU A 206 15.53 3.67 -2.55
CA LEU A 206 14.70 4.24 -1.48
C LEU A 206 13.39 3.46 -1.37
N VAL A 207 13.05 3.00 -0.16
CA VAL A 207 11.74 2.46 0.19
C VAL A 207 10.98 3.50 1.00
N VAL A 208 9.81 3.89 0.51
CA VAL A 208 8.94 4.90 1.14
C VAL A 208 7.79 4.19 1.83
N GLY A 209 7.79 4.21 3.16
CA GLY A 209 6.90 3.45 4.04
C GLY A 209 7.54 2.14 4.52
N ALA A 210 7.44 1.91 5.83
CA ALA A 210 7.86 0.71 6.55
C ALA A 210 6.66 -0.07 7.15
N GLY A 211 5.43 0.24 6.69
CA GLY A 211 4.23 -0.53 7.00
C GLY A 211 4.22 -1.92 6.33
N GLY A 212 3.07 -2.61 6.33
CA GLY A 212 2.95 -4.01 5.88
C GLY A 212 3.61 -4.29 4.53
N LEU A 213 3.34 -3.44 3.54
CA LEU A 213 3.95 -3.54 2.22
C LEU A 213 5.45 -3.20 2.23
N GLY A 214 5.86 -2.15 2.96
CA GLY A 214 7.25 -1.74 3.12
C GLY A 214 8.14 -2.80 3.77
N CYS A 215 7.65 -3.47 4.82
CA CYS A 215 8.33 -4.59 5.47
C CYS A 215 8.66 -5.71 4.47
N GLU A 216 7.69 -6.08 3.64
CA GLU A 216 7.87 -7.11 2.60
C GLU A 216 8.83 -6.63 1.51
N ILE A 217 8.73 -5.38 1.06
CA ILE A 217 9.65 -4.80 0.06
C ILE A 217 11.09 -4.84 0.56
N LEU A 218 11.35 -4.41 1.81
CA LEU A 218 12.68 -4.42 2.40
C LEU A 218 13.29 -5.83 2.43
N LYS A 219 12.51 -6.82 2.89
CA LYS A 219 12.91 -8.24 2.88
C LYS A 219 13.24 -8.67 1.45
N ASN A 220 12.34 -8.42 0.50
CA ASN A 220 12.48 -8.87 -0.88
C ASN A 220 13.69 -8.23 -1.57
N LEU A 221 13.94 -6.94 -1.39
CA LEU A 221 15.11 -6.26 -1.94
C LEU A 221 16.42 -6.80 -1.36
N ALA A 222 16.50 -6.89 -0.03
CA ALA A 222 17.70 -7.40 0.66
C ALA A 222 18.04 -8.82 0.20
N LEU A 223 17.03 -9.70 0.08
CA LEU A 223 17.20 -11.07 -0.43
C LEU A 223 17.35 -11.17 -1.96
N SER A 224 17.11 -10.08 -2.69
CA SER A 224 17.36 -9.98 -4.14
C SER A 224 18.72 -9.38 -4.48
N GLY A 225 19.60 -9.21 -3.48
CA GLY A 225 20.96 -8.72 -3.67
C GLY A 225 21.11 -7.20 -3.58
N PHE A 226 20.05 -6.43 -3.31
CA PHE A 226 20.23 -5.00 -3.06
C PHE A 226 20.94 -4.78 -1.73
N LYS A 227 22.07 -4.06 -1.74
CA LYS A 227 22.88 -3.83 -0.53
C LYS A 227 22.77 -2.42 0.02
N ARG A 228 22.30 -1.46 -0.80
CA ARG A 228 22.25 -0.04 -0.46
C ARG A 228 20.79 0.40 -0.45
N ILE A 229 20.12 0.17 0.66
CA ILE A 229 18.71 0.49 0.83
C ILE A 229 18.59 1.65 1.82
N GLU A 230 17.70 2.58 1.57
CA GLU A 230 17.26 3.54 2.58
C GLU A 230 15.75 3.42 2.75
N VAL A 231 15.26 3.58 3.98
CA VAL A 231 13.84 3.51 4.29
C VAL A 231 13.40 4.79 4.99
N ILE A 232 12.27 5.36 4.56
CA ILE A 232 11.64 6.51 5.21
C ILE A 232 10.24 6.15 5.70
N ASP A 233 9.97 6.41 6.97
CA ASP A 233 8.66 6.25 7.59
C ASP A 233 8.57 7.19 8.80
N MET A 234 7.41 7.81 9.01
CA MET A 234 7.20 8.77 10.10
C MET A 234 6.50 8.16 11.32
N ASP A 235 5.99 6.94 11.19
CA ASP A 235 5.12 6.33 12.19
C ASP A 235 5.93 5.56 13.25
N THR A 236 5.29 5.41 14.40
CA THR A 236 5.70 4.48 15.45
C THR A 236 4.95 3.16 15.34
N ILE A 237 5.56 2.09 15.87
CA ILE A 237 4.98 0.74 15.87
C ILE A 237 3.80 0.68 16.84
N ASP A 238 2.66 0.22 16.36
CA ASP A 238 1.46 -0.04 17.16
C ASP A 238 1.18 -1.55 17.27
N LEU A 239 0.48 -1.98 18.33
CA LEU A 239 0.14 -3.40 18.54
C LEU A 239 -0.65 -4.00 17.36
N SER A 240 -1.55 -3.21 16.76
CA SER A 240 -2.34 -3.62 15.59
C SER A 240 -1.50 -3.88 14.33
N ASN A 241 -0.22 -3.51 14.33
CA ASN A 241 0.69 -3.70 13.20
C ASN A 241 1.25 -5.12 13.16
N LEU A 242 1.39 -5.78 14.32
CA LEU A 242 2.13 -7.04 14.47
C LEU A 242 1.51 -8.22 13.71
N ASN A 243 0.23 -8.15 13.36
CA ASN A 243 -0.45 -9.20 12.58
C ASN A 243 0.05 -9.33 11.14
N ARG A 244 0.73 -8.31 10.59
CA ARG A 244 1.17 -8.27 9.19
C ARG A 244 2.55 -7.63 8.97
N GLN A 245 3.07 -6.90 9.94
CA GLN A 245 4.37 -6.22 9.86
C GLN A 245 5.42 -7.06 10.61
N PHE A 246 5.83 -8.17 10.00
CA PHE A 246 6.67 -9.20 10.63
C PHE A 246 8.11 -8.76 10.96
N LEU A 247 8.52 -7.54 10.62
CA LEU A 247 9.80 -6.98 11.08
C LEU A 247 9.72 -6.50 12.54
N PHE A 248 8.51 -6.32 13.07
CA PHE A 248 8.28 -5.76 14.41
C PHE A 248 7.91 -6.85 15.41
N ARG A 249 8.21 -6.61 16.69
CA ARG A 249 7.84 -7.47 17.82
C ARG A 249 7.12 -6.66 18.87
N GLU A 250 6.47 -7.34 19.82
CA GLU A 250 5.75 -6.69 20.92
C GLU A 250 6.64 -5.74 21.74
N LYS A 251 7.91 -6.12 21.96
CA LYS A 251 8.93 -5.28 22.63
C LYS A 251 9.31 -4.00 21.86
N ASP A 252 8.86 -3.86 20.63
CA ASP A 252 9.18 -2.73 19.75
C ASP A 252 8.02 -1.73 19.63
N VAL A 253 6.86 -2.02 20.22
CA VAL A 253 5.72 -1.10 20.29
C VAL A 253 6.15 0.25 20.88
N GLY A 254 5.75 1.34 20.22
CA GLY A 254 6.11 2.71 20.54
C GLY A 254 7.42 3.22 19.93
N LYS A 255 8.24 2.36 19.31
CA LYS A 255 9.49 2.76 18.62
C LYS A 255 9.22 3.13 17.16
N SER A 256 10.17 3.81 16.51
CA SER A 256 10.09 4.15 15.08
C SER A 256 10.04 2.90 14.19
N LYS A 257 9.11 2.86 13.24
CA LYS A 257 9.03 1.76 12.25
C LYS A 257 10.28 1.71 11.38
N ALA A 258 10.76 2.87 10.88
CA ALA A 258 11.91 2.93 9.99
C ALA A 258 13.18 2.35 10.65
N GLU A 259 13.46 2.76 11.89
CA GLU A 259 14.66 2.35 12.62
C GLU A 259 14.66 0.86 12.94
N ILE A 260 13.53 0.33 13.45
CA ILE A 260 13.43 -1.10 13.78
C ILE A 260 13.42 -1.96 12.52
N ALA A 261 12.77 -1.53 11.44
CA ALA A 261 12.77 -2.25 10.17
C ALA A 261 14.19 -2.36 9.60
N ALA A 262 14.95 -1.25 9.60
CA ALA A 262 16.34 -1.23 9.16
C ALA A 262 17.21 -2.17 10.00
N ALA A 263 17.19 -2.01 11.33
CA ALA A 263 17.98 -2.82 12.25
C ALA A 263 17.65 -4.32 12.12
N PHE A 264 16.38 -4.68 11.94
CA PHE A 264 15.97 -6.07 11.75
C PHE A 264 16.57 -6.65 10.48
N ILE A 265 16.46 -5.95 9.35
CA ILE A 265 16.97 -6.41 8.05
C ILE A 265 18.49 -6.55 8.08
N GLU A 266 19.23 -5.56 8.59
CA GLU A 266 20.68 -5.62 8.71
C GLU A 266 21.14 -6.78 9.60
N SER A 267 20.41 -7.06 10.70
CA SER A 267 20.72 -8.20 11.58
C SER A 267 20.46 -9.56 10.92
N ARG A 268 19.59 -9.61 9.91
CA ARG A 268 19.09 -10.85 9.30
C ARG A 268 19.76 -11.18 7.97
N VAL A 269 20.12 -10.17 7.19
CA VAL A 269 20.66 -10.33 5.83
C VAL A 269 22.09 -9.79 5.79
N ASP A 270 23.06 -10.70 5.87
CA ASP A 270 24.48 -10.35 5.84
C ASP A 270 24.85 -9.57 4.59
N GLY A 271 25.57 -8.46 4.78
CA GLY A 271 26.06 -7.60 3.71
C GLY A 271 25.03 -6.62 3.13
N CYS A 272 23.82 -6.57 3.68
CA CYS A 272 22.85 -5.52 3.40
C CYS A 272 23.04 -4.33 4.37
N SER A 273 23.00 -3.11 3.84
CA SER A 273 22.96 -1.88 4.63
C SER A 273 21.64 -1.15 4.38
N VAL A 274 20.94 -0.84 5.46
CA VAL A 274 19.64 -0.18 5.46
C VAL A 274 19.73 1.08 6.33
N VAL A 275 19.66 2.27 5.70
CA VAL A 275 19.63 3.54 6.44
C VAL A 275 18.19 3.93 6.72
N ALA A 276 17.85 4.17 7.99
CA ALA A 276 16.52 4.61 8.41
C ALA A 276 16.40 6.14 8.45
N HIS A 277 15.25 6.65 8.01
CA HIS A 277 14.83 8.04 8.14
C HIS A 277 13.48 8.11 8.85
N ASN A 278 13.50 8.44 10.14
CA ASN A 278 12.30 8.63 10.95
C ASN A 278 11.74 10.05 10.75
N CYS A 279 11.12 10.30 9.59
CA CYS A 279 10.60 11.62 9.23
C CYS A 279 9.55 11.52 8.12
N LYS A 280 8.82 12.61 7.91
CA LYS A 280 7.90 12.74 6.77
C LYS A 280 8.69 12.85 5.45
N ILE A 281 8.12 12.31 4.38
CA ILE A 281 8.69 12.45 3.03
C ILE A 281 8.90 13.92 2.65
N GLN A 282 8.01 14.80 3.11
CA GLN A 282 8.05 16.24 2.86
C GLN A 282 9.26 16.95 3.47
N GLU A 283 9.92 16.35 4.46
CA GLU A 283 11.09 16.94 5.13
C GLU A 283 12.39 16.72 4.34
N LYS A 284 12.38 15.84 3.34
CA LYS A 284 13.53 15.60 2.46
C LYS A 284 13.50 16.50 1.24
N ASP A 285 14.67 17.01 0.86
CA ASP A 285 14.83 17.90 -0.28
C ASP A 285 15.02 17.12 -1.60
N ALA A 286 15.04 17.84 -2.72
CA ALA A 286 15.25 17.23 -4.03
C ALA A 286 16.61 16.52 -4.16
N ASN A 287 17.65 16.99 -3.45
CA ASN A 287 18.99 16.40 -3.52
C ASN A 287 19.03 15.02 -2.87
N PHE A 288 18.28 14.84 -1.78
CA PHE A 288 18.08 13.53 -1.19
C PHE A 288 17.52 12.53 -2.21
N TYR A 289 16.40 12.87 -2.86
CA TYR A 289 15.76 11.97 -3.83
C TYR A 289 16.61 11.72 -5.09
N ARG A 290 17.38 12.72 -5.55
CA ARG A 290 18.34 12.56 -6.66
C ARG A 290 19.44 11.54 -6.40
N SER A 291 19.70 11.20 -5.15
CA SER A 291 20.78 10.26 -4.79
C SER A 291 20.44 8.79 -5.10
N PHE A 292 19.19 8.48 -5.43
CA PHE A 292 18.70 7.12 -5.62
C PHE A 292 18.59 6.73 -7.10
N SER A 293 18.77 5.44 -7.37
CA SER A 293 18.58 4.86 -8.70
C SER A 293 17.15 4.41 -8.92
N ILE A 294 16.45 3.99 -7.86
CA ILE A 294 15.05 3.53 -7.89
C ILE A 294 14.37 3.99 -6.59
N VAL A 295 13.13 4.46 -6.69
CA VAL A 295 12.28 4.73 -5.53
C VAL A 295 11.09 3.76 -5.54
N ILE A 296 10.81 3.11 -4.42
CA ILE A 296 9.69 2.19 -4.25
C ILE A 296 8.76 2.71 -3.16
N CYS A 297 7.50 2.92 -3.52
CA CYS A 297 6.45 3.44 -2.67
C CYS A 297 5.54 2.31 -2.16
N GLY A 298 5.43 2.22 -0.84
CA GLY A 298 4.46 1.37 -0.14
C GLY A 298 3.59 2.17 0.84
N LEU A 299 3.25 3.40 0.46
CA LEU A 299 2.46 4.34 1.27
C LEU A 299 1.00 3.88 1.39
N ASP A 300 0.25 4.43 2.33
CA ASP A 300 -1.18 4.12 2.57
C ASP A 300 -2.11 5.28 2.20
N SER A 301 -1.55 6.44 1.87
CA SER A 301 -2.31 7.65 1.52
C SER A 301 -2.11 8.09 0.08
N ILE A 302 -3.21 8.46 -0.58
CA ILE A 302 -3.19 9.05 -1.93
C ILE A 302 -2.41 10.37 -1.93
N VAL A 303 -2.54 11.19 -0.87
CA VAL A 303 -1.85 12.49 -0.80
C VAL A 303 -0.34 12.31 -0.75
N ALA A 304 0.14 11.35 0.05
CA ALA A 304 1.56 11.05 0.12
C ALA A 304 2.09 10.51 -1.22
N ARG A 305 1.31 9.68 -1.92
CA ARG A 305 1.64 9.22 -3.28
C ARG A 305 1.72 10.34 -4.30
N ARG A 306 0.75 11.27 -4.30
CA ARG A 306 0.74 12.44 -5.20
C ARG A 306 1.92 13.36 -4.93
N TRP A 307 2.22 13.63 -3.66
CA TRP A 307 3.39 14.43 -3.30
C TRP A 307 4.70 13.80 -3.77
N LEU A 308 4.87 12.48 -3.56
CA LEU A 308 6.06 11.79 -4.03
C LEU A 308 6.13 11.79 -5.57
N ASN A 309 5.01 11.56 -6.25
CA ASN A 309 4.91 11.61 -7.70
C ASN A 309 5.37 12.96 -8.27
N ASP A 310 4.88 14.06 -7.70
CA ASP A 310 5.26 15.42 -8.06
C ASP A 310 6.76 15.68 -7.79
N MET A 311 7.27 15.26 -6.62
CA MET A 311 8.70 15.32 -6.33
C MET A 311 9.52 14.61 -7.41
N MET A 312 9.18 13.37 -7.76
CA MET A 312 9.92 12.60 -8.77
C MET A 312 9.86 13.24 -10.17
N CYS A 313 8.72 13.81 -10.56
CA CYS A 313 8.61 14.57 -11.82
C CYS A 313 9.49 15.83 -11.79
N SER A 314 9.54 16.55 -10.66
CA SER A 314 10.35 17.78 -10.51
C SER A 314 11.86 17.55 -10.62
N LEU A 315 12.34 16.32 -10.52
CA LEU A 315 13.76 15.99 -10.66
C LEU A 315 14.20 15.86 -12.12
N VAL A 316 13.25 15.69 -13.04
CA VAL A 316 13.54 15.45 -14.45
C VAL A 316 13.92 16.75 -15.15
N HIS A 317 15.06 16.73 -15.82
CA HIS A 317 15.53 17.85 -16.61
C HIS A 317 15.20 17.66 -18.08
N TYR A 318 15.21 18.78 -18.79
CA TYR A 318 15.09 18.82 -20.24
C TYR A 318 16.43 19.23 -20.83
N ASP A 319 16.79 18.63 -21.95
CA ASP A 319 17.99 19.00 -22.68
C ASP A 319 17.79 20.30 -23.48
N GLY A 320 18.84 20.75 -24.17
CA GLY A 320 18.81 21.97 -24.97
C GLY A 320 17.84 21.94 -26.17
N ASN A 321 17.35 20.77 -26.55
CA ASN A 321 16.37 20.59 -27.63
C ASN A 321 14.93 20.59 -27.10
N GLY A 322 14.76 20.62 -25.78
CA GLY A 322 13.46 20.55 -25.12
C GLY A 322 12.96 19.13 -24.89
N ASP A 323 13.76 18.12 -25.18
CA ASP A 323 13.46 16.71 -24.92
C ASP A 323 13.82 16.33 -23.48
N VAL A 324 13.19 15.28 -22.95
CA VAL A 324 13.45 14.81 -21.59
C VAL A 324 14.85 14.16 -21.51
N ASP A 325 15.70 14.64 -20.60
CA ASP A 325 16.97 14.00 -20.30
C ASP A 325 16.72 12.70 -19.51
N THR A 326 16.74 11.59 -20.23
CA THR A 326 16.51 10.24 -19.67
C THR A 326 17.46 9.85 -18.54
N SER A 327 18.66 10.46 -18.45
CA SER A 327 19.61 10.16 -17.38
C SER A 327 19.19 10.72 -16.02
N THR A 328 18.28 11.69 -16.02
CA THR A 328 17.71 12.30 -14.80
C THR A 328 16.44 11.61 -14.31
N ILE A 329 15.90 10.67 -15.10
CA ILE A 329 14.70 9.92 -14.74
C ILE A 329 15.07 8.88 -13.69
N ILE A 330 14.43 9.00 -12.52
CA ILE A 330 14.49 7.99 -11.47
C ILE A 330 13.16 7.24 -11.48
N PRO A 331 13.14 5.94 -11.82
CA PRO A 331 11.91 5.15 -11.82
C PRO A 331 11.26 5.10 -10.44
N LEU A 332 9.95 5.30 -10.42
CA LEU A 332 9.09 5.15 -9.24
C LEU A 332 8.25 3.88 -9.39
N ILE A 333 8.43 2.95 -8.47
CA ILE A 333 7.57 1.75 -8.37
C ILE A 333 6.57 2.00 -7.26
N ASP A 334 5.27 1.94 -7.54
CA ASP A 334 4.21 2.15 -6.55
C ASP A 334 3.41 0.86 -6.34
N GLY A 335 3.23 0.48 -5.08
CA GLY A 335 2.36 -0.62 -4.68
C GLY A 335 1.23 -0.14 -3.77
N GLY A 336 0.04 -0.73 -3.92
CA GLY A 336 -1.13 -0.48 -3.10
C GLY A 336 -1.84 -1.77 -2.73
N THR A 337 -2.41 -1.84 -1.53
CA THR A 337 -3.16 -3.00 -1.04
C THR A 337 -4.41 -2.58 -0.28
N GLU A 338 -5.48 -3.33 -0.47
CA GLU A 338 -6.75 -3.18 0.25
C GLU A 338 -7.45 -4.54 0.33
N GLY A 339 -7.55 -5.09 1.55
CA GLY A 339 -8.10 -6.43 1.78
C GLY A 339 -7.40 -7.48 0.91
N PHE A 340 -8.17 -8.15 0.06
CA PHE A 340 -7.71 -9.18 -0.89
C PHE A 340 -7.41 -8.64 -2.29
N LYS A 341 -7.33 -7.32 -2.45
CA LYS A 341 -6.99 -6.65 -3.71
C LYS A 341 -5.70 -5.86 -3.56
N GLY A 342 -4.99 -5.70 -4.67
CA GLY A 342 -3.84 -4.84 -4.69
C GLY A 342 -3.41 -4.50 -6.11
N ASN A 343 -2.48 -3.57 -6.22
CA ASN A 343 -1.92 -3.15 -7.49
C ASN A 343 -0.43 -2.85 -7.34
N ALA A 344 0.31 -3.07 -8.42
CA ALA A 344 1.71 -2.67 -8.55
C ALA A 344 1.88 -1.92 -9.88
N ARG A 345 2.66 -0.85 -9.89
CA ARG A 345 2.94 -0.09 -11.11
C ARG A 345 4.36 0.44 -11.17
N VAL A 346 4.84 0.60 -12.39
CA VAL A 346 6.15 1.20 -12.69
C VAL A 346 5.92 2.51 -13.43
N ILE A 347 6.45 3.59 -12.87
CA ILE A 347 6.31 4.95 -13.36
C ILE A 347 7.69 5.47 -13.76
N TYR A 348 7.81 5.88 -15.01
CA TYR A 348 8.88 6.71 -15.55
C TYR A 348 8.35 8.13 -15.68
N PRO A 349 8.72 9.05 -14.77
CA PRO A 349 8.27 10.44 -14.81
C PRO A 349 8.38 11.06 -16.22
N HIS A 350 7.35 11.81 -16.62
CA HIS A 350 7.15 12.40 -17.96
C HIS A 350 7.00 11.43 -19.15
N PHE A 351 7.35 10.15 -19.03
CA PHE A 351 7.25 9.18 -20.14
C PHE A 351 6.02 8.27 -20.04
N SER A 352 5.80 7.66 -18.88
CA SER A 352 4.63 6.80 -18.61
C SER A 352 3.54 7.56 -17.85
N PRO A 353 2.29 7.04 -17.75
CA PRO A 353 1.29 7.60 -16.83
C PRO A 353 1.82 7.70 -15.41
N CYS A 354 1.76 8.91 -14.84
CA CYS A 354 2.12 9.17 -13.46
C CYS A 354 0.94 8.86 -12.52
N VAL A 355 1.11 9.05 -11.21
CA VAL A 355 0.02 8.82 -10.24
C VAL A 355 -1.20 9.70 -10.58
N ASP A 356 -0.98 10.98 -10.87
CA ASP A 356 -2.04 11.93 -11.20
C ASP A 356 -2.71 11.68 -12.57
N CYS A 357 -2.05 10.98 -13.52
CA CYS A 357 -2.69 10.53 -14.75
C CYS A 357 -3.80 9.48 -14.50
N THR A 358 -3.74 8.80 -13.35
CA THR A 358 -4.60 7.63 -13.05
C THR A 358 -5.36 7.82 -11.76
N LEU A 359 -5.57 9.07 -11.34
CA LEU A 359 -6.19 9.42 -10.07
C LEU A 359 -7.64 8.91 -9.96
N ASP A 360 -8.34 8.79 -11.09
CA ASP A 360 -9.70 8.27 -11.16
C ASP A 360 -9.81 6.76 -10.91
N LEU A 361 -8.69 6.03 -10.91
CA LEU A 361 -8.67 4.62 -10.53
C LEU A 361 -8.76 4.41 -9.01
N TYR A 362 -8.48 5.44 -8.21
CA TYR A 362 -8.68 5.34 -6.77
C TYR A 362 -10.17 5.39 -6.46
N PRO A 363 -10.66 4.54 -5.54
CA PRO A 363 -12.06 4.58 -5.16
C PRO A 363 -12.40 5.95 -4.54
N PRO A 364 -13.58 6.52 -4.84
CA PRO A 364 -13.99 7.78 -4.24
C PRO A 364 -14.06 7.62 -2.73
N GLN A 365 -13.55 8.60 -1.98
CA GLN A 365 -13.65 8.58 -0.54
C GLN A 365 -15.13 8.61 -0.12
N VAL A 366 -15.53 7.67 0.73
CA VAL A 366 -16.87 7.63 1.29
C VAL A 366 -17.02 8.82 2.25
N ASN A 367 -17.69 9.87 1.78
CA ASN A 367 -18.11 11.00 2.61
C ASN A 367 -19.62 10.95 2.76
N PHE A 368 -20.08 10.85 4.01
CA PHE A 368 -21.51 10.86 4.30
C PHE A 368 -22.06 12.29 4.24
N PRO A 369 -23.19 12.54 3.56
CA PRO A 369 -23.79 13.88 3.52
C PRO A 369 -24.22 14.36 4.91
N LEU A 370 -23.94 15.63 5.25
CA LEU A 370 -24.24 16.19 6.57
C LEU A 370 -25.73 16.07 6.95
N CYS A 371 -26.66 16.26 6.00
CA CYS A 371 -28.10 16.13 6.23
C CYS A 371 -28.49 14.68 6.63
N THR A 372 -27.82 13.69 6.05
CA THR A 372 -28.01 12.27 6.37
C THR A 372 -27.49 11.99 7.78
N ILE A 373 -26.26 12.43 8.09
CA ILE A 373 -25.64 12.25 9.40
C ILE A 373 -26.48 12.93 10.50
N ALA A 374 -26.88 14.18 10.28
CA ALA A 374 -27.52 15.02 11.28
C ALA A 374 -28.99 14.67 11.53
N HIS A 375 -29.77 14.38 10.49
CA HIS A 375 -31.23 14.28 10.60
C HIS A 375 -31.82 12.94 10.16
N THR A 376 -31.19 12.22 9.22
CA THR A 376 -31.76 11.00 8.65
C THR A 376 -30.76 9.85 8.59
N PRO A 377 -30.19 9.42 9.73
CA PRO A 377 -29.28 8.28 9.78
C PRO A 377 -30.02 7.00 9.35
N ARG A 378 -29.28 6.07 8.75
CA ARG A 378 -29.83 4.82 8.15
C ARG A 378 -28.92 3.63 8.37
N LEU A 379 -27.62 3.89 8.45
CA LEU A 379 -26.58 2.90 8.69
C LEU A 379 -25.94 3.16 10.06
N PRO A 380 -25.40 2.14 10.75
CA PRO A 380 -24.72 2.33 12.02
C PRO A 380 -23.50 3.26 11.90
N GLU A 381 -22.83 3.28 10.75
CA GLU A 381 -21.74 4.21 10.42
C GLU A 381 -22.18 5.67 10.49
N HIS A 382 -23.43 5.99 10.09
CA HIS A 382 -23.95 7.35 10.18
C HIS A 382 -24.08 7.82 11.63
N CYS A 383 -24.33 6.90 12.57
CA CYS A 383 -24.42 7.23 13.99
C CYS A 383 -23.04 7.53 14.57
N VAL A 384 -22.03 6.74 14.20
CA VAL A 384 -20.64 7.00 14.60
C VAL A 384 -20.13 8.31 13.99
N GLU A 385 -20.37 8.55 12.70
CA GLU A 385 -19.92 9.78 12.04
C GLU A 385 -20.61 11.03 12.61
N TYR A 386 -21.87 10.92 13.04
CA TYR A 386 -22.55 12.02 13.75
C TYR A 386 -21.82 12.38 15.04
N VAL A 387 -21.45 11.37 15.82
CA VAL A 387 -20.76 11.61 17.08
C VAL A 387 -19.40 12.24 16.83
N LYS A 388 -18.65 11.72 15.85
CA LYS A 388 -17.34 12.23 15.44
C LYS A 388 -17.38 13.69 14.98
N VAL A 389 -18.29 14.04 14.07
CA VAL A 389 -18.25 15.34 13.36
C VAL A 389 -19.06 16.42 14.07
N ILE A 390 -20.16 16.04 14.74
CA ILE A 390 -21.11 17.00 15.33
C ILE A 390 -21.07 16.96 16.85
N LEU A 391 -21.20 15.77 17.45
CA LEU A 391 -21.39 15.68 18.90
C LEU A 391 -20.10 15.93 19.68
N TRP A 392 -18.96 15.46 19.16
CA TRP A 392 -17.65 15.67 19.78
C TRP A 392 -17.36 17.15 19.99
N GLU A 393 -17.49 17.96 18.94
CA GLU A 393 -17.22 19.40 19.04
C GLU A 393 -18.28 20.18 19.83
N LYS A 394 -19.50 19.64 19.92
CA LYS A 394 -20.56 20.25 20.71
C LYS A 394 -20.38 19.99 22.20
N GLU A 395 -20.04 18.76 22.59
CA GLU A 395 -19.96 18.35 24.00
C GLU A 395 -18.55 18.50 24.58
N LYS A 396 -17.51 18.48 23.74
CA LYS A 396 -16.10 18.53 24.16
C LYS A 396 -15.81 17.62 25.37
N PRO A 397 -16.12 16.32 25.25
CA PRO A 397 -16.18 15.41 26.39
C PRO A 397 -14.88 15.26 27.16
N PHE A 398 -13.74 15.52 26.50
CA PHE A 398 -12.40 15.48 27.08
C PHE A 398 -11.71 16.86 27.00
N GLY A 399 -12.49 17.94 27.09
CA GLY A 399 -12.00 19.32 26.94
C GLY A 399 -11.76 19.70 25.48
N ASP A 400 -10.81 20.61 25.23
CA ASP A 400 -10.42 21.03 23.86
C ASP A 400 -9.56 20.01 23.12
N ASN A 401 -9.44 18.78 23.64
CA ASN A 401 -8.70 17.72 23.00
C ASN A 401 -9.40 17.27 21.70
N THR A 402 -8.63 17.13 20.63
CA THR A 402 -9.11 16.55 19.38
C THR A 402 -9.43 15.07 19.57
N LEU A 403 -10.43 14.58 18.84
CA LEU A 403 -10.78 13.17 18.85
C LEU A 403 -9.61 12.29 18.38
N ASP A 404 -8.98 11.62 19.34
CA ASP A 404 -7.98 10.59 19.09
C ASP A 404 -8.65 9.23 18.89
N GLY A 405 -8.48 8.65 17.71
CA GLY A 405 -9.00 7.33 17.37
C GLY A 405 -8.22 6.18 18.02
N ASP A 406 -7.00 6.41 18.51
CA ASP A 406 -6.16 5.41 19.18
C ASP A 406 -6.41 5.35 20.70
N SER A 407 -7.03 6.38 21.28
CA SER A 407 -7.41 6.42 22.70
C SER A 407 -8.60 5.49 23.00
N PRO A 408 -8.45 4.47 23.87
CA PRO A 408 -9.55 3.59 24.25
C PRO A 408 -10.71 4.35 24.90
N GLU A 409 -10.42 5.39 25.69
CA GLU A 409 -11.44 6.21 26.36
C GLU A 409 -12.29 6.99 25.36
N HIS A 410 -11.66 7.55 24.33
CA HIS A 410 -12.36 8.27 23.27
C HIS A 410 -13.24 7.32 22.45
N ILE A 411 -12.69 6.17 22.06
CA ILE A 411 -13.43 5.15 21.30
C ILE A 411 -14.67 4.70 22.08
N GLU A 412 -14.51 4.40 23.37
CA GLU A 412 -15.61 3.95 24.23
C GLU A 412 -16.69 5.02 24.36
N TRP A 413 -16.31 6.28 24.56
CA TRP A 413 -17.26 7.40 24.61
C TRP A 413 -18.02 7.55 23.29
N VAL A 414 -17.32 7.49 22.15
CA VAL A 414 -17.96 7.57 20.84
C VAL A 414 -18.93 6.41 20.64
N PHE A 415 -18.52 5.20 21.00
CA PHE A 415 -19.35 4.00 20.89
C PHE A 415 -20.65 4.14 21.69
N GLN A 416 -20.58 4.57 22.95
CA GLN A 416 -21.76 4.75 23.80
C GLN A 416 -22.74 5.77 23.21
N LYS A 417 -22.24 6.92 22.75
CA LYS A 417 -23.08 7.95 22.13
C LYS A 417 -23.67 7.52 20.79
N ALA A 418 -22.89 6.78 19.99
CA ALA A 418 -23.35 6.26 18.70
C ALA A 418 -24.42 5.18 18.89
N ALA A 419 -24.28 4.33 19.92
CA ALA A 419 -25.27 3.32 20.28
C ALA A 419 -26.58 3.95 20.73
N ALA A 420 -26.54 4.98 21.59
CA ALA A 420 -27.72 5.72 22.02
C ALA A 420 -28.46 6.37 20.84
N ARG A 421 -27.71 6.99 19.90
CA ARG A 421 -28.29 7.54 18.67
C ARG A 421 -28.87 6.46 17.76
N ALA A 422 -28.22 5.31 17.66
CA ALA A 422 -28.73 4.21 16.86
C ALA A 422 -30.07 3.69 17.42
N GLU A 423 -30.20 3.60 18.74
CA GLU A 423 -31.45 3.22 19.41
C GLU A 423 -32.59 4.22 19.12
N GLU A 424 -32.33 5.52 19.16
CA GLU A 424 -33.31 6.58 18.84
C GLU A 424 -33.93 6.39 17.44
N TYR A 425 -33.12 5.97 16.47
CA TYR A 425 -33.55 5.78 15.07
C TYR A 425 -33.87 4.33 14.72
N GLY A 426 -33.85 3.40 15.69
CA GLY A 426 -34.10 1.97 15.47
C GLY A 426 -33.06 1.28 14.57
N ILE A 427 -31.82 1.78 14.56
CA ILE A 427 -30.70 1.26 13.78
C ILE A 427 -29.95 0.23 14.62
N ARG A 428 -29.62 -0.92 14.01
CA ARG A 428 -28.86 -2.00 14.65
C ARG A 428 -27.45 -2.08 14.05
N GLY A 429 -26.51 -2.66 14.80
CA GLY A 429 -25.16 -2.97 14.31
C GLY A 429 -24.07 -1.98 14.70
N VAL A 430 -24.33 -1.05 15.63
CA VAL A 430 -23.24 -0.29 16.26
C VAL A 430 -22.53 -1.17 17.27
N ASP A 431 -21.25 -1.42 17.06
CA ASP A 431 -20.36 -2.10 17.99
C ASP A 431 -19.01 -1.36 18.09
N ILE A 432 -18.16 -1.79 19.02
CA ILE A 432 -16.86 -1.15 19.26
C ILE A 432 -15.93 -1.26 18.05
N ARG A 433 -16.00 -2.37 17.29
CA ARG A 433 -15.14 -2.66 16.15
C ARG A 433 -15.51 -1.77 14.96
N LEU A 434 -16.80 -1.60 14.69
CA LEU A 434 -17.32 -0.67 13.71
C LEU A 434 -16.96 0.76 14.09
N THR A 435 -17.10 1.11 15.37
CA THR A 435 -16.75 2.44 15.88
C THR A 435 -15.29 2.76 15.59
N GLN A 436 -14.37 1.86 15.96
CA GLN A 436 -12.95 1.97 15.62
C GLN A 436 -12.71 2.06 14.11
N GLY A 437 -13.41 1.22 13.33
CA GLY A 437 -13.36 1.20 11.87
C GLY A 437 -13.68 2.56 11.23
N VAL A 438 -14.78 3.19 11.66
CA VAL A 438 -15.23 4.50 11.15
C VAL A 438 -14.33 5.63 11.65
N LEU A 439 -13.91 5.60 12.93
CA LEU A 439 -13.04 6.62 13.51
C LEU A 439 -11.68 6.68 12.82
N LYS A 440 -11.00 5.53 12.72
CA LYS A 440 -9.66 5.40 12.13
C LYS A 440 -9.68 5.22 10.61
N ARG A 441 -10.86 5.13 9.98
CA ARG A 441 -11.03 4.77 8.56
C ARG A 441 -10.21 3.52 8.19
N ILE A 442 -10.34 2.45 9.00
CA ILE A 442 -9.49 1.26 8.91
C ILE A 442 -9.68 0.58 7.54
N ILE A 443 -8.60 0.52 6.77
CA ILE A 443 -8.52 -0.30 5.55
C ILE A 443 -8.17 -1.73 5.97
N PRO A 444 -8.98 -2.75 5.64
CA PRO A 444 -8.63 -4.13 5.90
C PRO A 444 -7.28 -4.47 5.27
N ALA A 445 -6.40 -5.13 6.01
CA ALA A 445 -5.06 -5.46 5.54
C ALA A 445 -4.64 -6.85 6.00
N VAL A 446 -4.16 -7.66 5.05
CA VAL A 446 -3.68 -9.02 5.28
C VAL A 446 -2.24 -9.16 4.78
N ALA A 447 -1.46 -10.02 5.44
CA ALA A 447 -0.06 -10.24 5.09
C ALA A 447 0.11 -10.83 3.67
N SER A 448 -0.80 -11.72 3.24
CA SER A 448 -0.74 -12.38 1.93
C SER A 448 -0.75 -11.38 0.77
N THR A 449 -1.70 -10.46 0.76
CA THR A 449 -1.82 -9.43 -0.30
C THR A 449 -0.63 -8.48 -0.30
N ASN A 450 -0.14 -8.08 0.88
CA ASN A 450 1.10 -7.30 0.99
C ASN A 450 2.31 -8.05 0.40
N ALA A 451 2.44 -9.34 0.68
CA ALA A 451 3.53 -10.16 0.15
C ALA A 451 3.48 -10.27 -1.39
N VAL A 452 2.28 -10.48 -1.96
CA VAL A 452 2.10 -10.57 -3.43
C VAL A 452 2.48 -9.26 -4.12
N ILE A 453 1.99 -8.12 -3.62
CA ILE A 453 2.28 -6.81 -4.23
C ILE A 453 3.74 -6.41 -4.00
N ALA A 454 4.30 -6.62 -2.81
CA ALA A 454 5.71 -6.36 -2.54
C ALA A 454 6.64 -7.22 -3.41
N ALA A 455 6.28 -8.48 -3.66
CA ALA A 455 7.04 -9.35 -4.55
C ALA A 455 7.04 -8.80 -5.97
N SER A 456 5.88 -8.34 -6.45
CA SER A 456 5.74 -7.67 -7.75
C SER A 456 6.63 -6.42 -7.81
N CYS A 457 6.56 -5.53 -6.82
CA CYS A 457 7.38 -4.30 -6.78
C CYS A 457 8.89 -4.59 -6.74
N ALA A 458 9.33 -5.51 -5.88
CA ALA A 458 10.75 -5.85 -5.76
C ALA A 458 11.29 -6.55 -7.02
N LEU A 459 10.46 -7.35 -7.69
CA LEU A 459 10.82 -7.97 -8.96
C LEU A 459 11.04 -6.92 -10.05
N GLU A 460 10.18 -5.89 -10.13
CA GLU A 460 10.38 -4.79 -11.08
C GLU A 460 11.65 -4.00 -10.77
N ALA A 461 11.98 -3.78 -9.49
CA ALA A 461 13.25 -3.16 -9.10
C ALA A 461 14.46 -4.00 -9.55
N LEU A 462 14.40 -5.32 -9.38
CA LEU A 462 15.45 -6.22 -9.83
C LEU A 462 15.62 -6.16 -11.36
N LYS A 463 14.52 -6.19 -12.12
CA LYS A 463 14.54 -6.07 -13.59
C LYS A 463 15.18 -4.76 -14.03
N LEU A 464 14.78 -3.64 -13.44
CA LEU A 464 15.34 -2.32 -13.72
C LEU A 464 16.85 -2.23 -13.42
N ALA A 465 17.29 -2.84 -12.31
CA ALA A 465 18.69 -2.76 -11.89
C ALA A 465 19.63 -3.69 -12.68
N SER A 466 19.12 -4.77 -13.28
CA SER A 466 19.95 -5.85 -13.88
C SER A 466 19.63 -6.20 -15.32
N ASN A 467 18.57 -5.62 -15.91
CA ASN A 467 18.11 -5.90 -17.27
C ASN A 467 17.72 -7.37 -17.54
N ILE A 468 17.58 -8.22 -16.52
CA ILE A 468 17.29 -9.66 -16.67
C ILE A 468 15.98 -9.98 -17.40
N ALA A 469 15.05 -9.02 -17.44
CA ALA A 469 13.81 -9.07 -18.21
C ALA A 469 13.30 -7.64 -18.44
N CYS A 470 12.40 -7.46 -19.42
CA CYS A 470 11.70 -6.21 -19.58
C CYS A 470 10.80 -5.92 -18.35
N PRO A 471 10.77 -4.67 -17.86
CA PRO A 471 9.83 -4.26 -16.82
C PRO A 471 8.37 -4.40 -17.27
N LEU A 472 7.46 -4.41 -16.29
CA LEU A 472 6.02 -4.32 -16.49
C LEU A 472 5.66 -3.12 -17.37
N THR A 473 4.70 -3.29 -18.29
CA THR A 473 4.27 -2.24 -19.22
C THR A 473 3.84 -0.95 -18.52
N ASN A 474 3.05 -1.06 -17.44
CA ASN A 474 2.98 -0.05 -16.37
C ASN A 474 2.11 -0.47 -15.18
N TYR A 475 0.99 -1.20 -15.35
CA TYR A 475 0.02 -1.42 -14.27
C TYR A 475 -0.41 -2.88 -14.14
N LEU A 476 -0.30 -3.42 -12.92
CA LEU A 476 -0.72 -4.75 -12.54
C LEU A 476 -1.80 -4.65 -11.47
N ASN A 477 -2.91 -5.35 -11.68
CA ASN A 477 -3.98 -5.57 -10.73
C ASN A 477 -3.94 -7.00 -10.21
N PHE A 478 -4.21 -7.14 -8.92
CA PHE A 478 -4.31 -8.40 -8.20
C PHE A 478 -5.64 -8.48 -7.44
N SER A 479 -6.26 -9.65 -7.47
CA SER A 479 -7.46 -9.95 -6.68
C SER A 479 -7.48 -11.42 -6.29
N ASP A 480 -7.76 -11.68 -5.02
CA ASP A 480 -7.88 -13.02 -4.42
C ASP A 480 -9.27 -13.27 -3.80
N ILE A 481 -10.31 -12.67 -4.38
CA ILE A 481 -11.71 -12.83 -3.91
C ILE A 481 -12.39 -14.04 -4.55
N GLU A 482 -12.23 -14.19 -5.87
CA GLU A 482 -12.80 -15.29 -6.66
C GLU A 482 -11.67 -16.04 -7.35
N GLY A 483 -10.89 -16.78 -6.55
CA GLY A 483 -9.61 -17.34 -6.98
C GLY A 483 -8.53 -16.27 -7.15
N VAL A 484 -7.34 -16.70 -7.55
CA VAL A 484 -6.16 -15.84 -7.72
C VAL A 484 -6.12 -15.28 -9.14
N ASN A 485 -6.30 -13.97 -9.29
CA ASN A 485 -6.30 -13.30 -10.59
C ASN A 485 -5.25 -12.18 -10.65
N PHE A 486 -4.47 -12.18 -11.73
CA PHE A 486 -3.55 -11.10 -12.11
C PHE A 486 -3.97 -10.54 -13.47
N SER A 487 -4.13 -9.23 -13.54
CA SER A 487 -4.42 -8.52 -14.80
C SER A 487 -3.38 -7.43 -15.01
N VAL A 488 -2.67 -7.49 -16.13
CA VAL A 488 -1.73 -6.45 -16.55
C VAL A 488 -2.38 -5.60 -17.62
N VAL A 489 -2.41 -4.30 -17.39
CA VAL A 489 -3.01 -3.31 -18.29
C VAL A 489 -1.97 -2.24 -18.60
N ALA A 490 -1.90 -1.83 -19.86
CA ALA A 490 -1.10 -0.68 -20.28
C ALA A 490 -1.98 0.57 -20.20
N LEU A 491 -1.81 1.34 -19.14
CA LEU A 491 -2.45 2.64 -18.98
C LEU A 491 -1.77 3.67 -19.88
N GLU A 492 -2.53 4.66 -20.34
CA GLU A 492 -2.04 5.73 -21.20
C GLU A 492 -1.70 6.97 -20.37
N LYS A 493 -0.65 7.69 -20.78
CA LYS A 493 -0.29 8.97 -20.16
C LYS A 493 -1.30 10.03 -20.61
N GLU A 494 -1.94 10.68 -19.64
CA GLU A 494 -2.84 11.81 -19.90
C GLU A 494 -2.06 13.01 -20.47
N PRO A 495 -2.32 13.46 -21.72
CA PRO A 495 -1.60 14.57 -22.34
C PRO A 495 -1.76 15.88 -21.57
N GLY A 496 -2.92 16.12 -20.94
CA GLY A 496 -3.19 17.29 -20.11
C GLY A 496 -2.81 17.15 -18.64
N CYS A 497 -1.97 16.18 -18.24
CA CYS A 497 -1.67 15.95 -16.83
C CYS A 497 -0.95 17.16 -16.19
N LEU A 498 -1.47 17.65 -15.06
CA LEU A 498 -0.91 18.82 -14.35
C LEU A 498 0.50 18.63 -13.81
N ILE A 499 0.93 17.39 -13.63
CA ILE A 499 2.20 17.06 -12.96
C ILE A 499 3.27 16.65 -13.99
N CYS A 500 2.95 15.70 -14.86
CA CYS A 500 3.94 15.14 -15.78
C CYS A 500 3.82 15.64 -17.23
N SER A 501 2.86 16.50 -17.54
CA SER A 501 2.78 17.17 -18.84
C SER A 501 3.41 18.55 -18.81
N ARG A 502 3.90 18.98 -19.98
CA ARG A 502 4.41 20.33 -20.25
C ARG A 502 3.39 21.20 -20.99
N GLU A 503 2.32 20.61 -21.49
CA GLU A 503 1.28 21.35 -22.21
C GLU A 503 0.52 22.23 -21.23
N THR A 504 0.42 23.53 -21.55
CA THR A 504 -0.44 24.44 -20.79
C THR A 504 -1.86 23.91 -20.85
N ARG A 505 -2.37 23.41 -19.72
CA ARG A 505 -3.71 22.84 -19.67
C ARG A 505 -4.72 23.98 -19.76
N SER A 506 -5.60 23.90 -20.76
CA SER A 506 -6.74 24.78 -20.83
C SER A 506 -7.90 24.21 -19.99
N VAL A 507 -8.60 25.07 -19.26
CA VAL A 507 -9.82 24.71 -18.56
C VAL A 507 -10.99 25.34 -19.30
N GLU A 508 -11.87 24.48 -19.78
CA GLU A 508 -13.10 24.92 -20.42
C GLU A 508 -14.09 25.48 -19.39
N ILE A 509 -14.51 26.73 -19.61
CA ILE A 509 -15.45 27.44 -18.75
C ILE A 509 -16.63 27.89 -19.62
N PRO A 510 -17.87 27.45 -19.33
CA PRO A 510 -19.04 27.95 -20.05
C PRO A 510 -19.17 29.47 -19.93
N ALA A 511 -19.59 30.14 -21.02
CA ALA A 511 -19.78 31.58 -21.02
C ALA A 511 -20.75 32.06 -19.92
N GLY A 512 -20.35 33.08 -19.16
CA GLY A 512 -21.15 33.67 -18.08
C GLY A 512 -21.07 32.93 -16.73
N GLU A 513 -20.27 31.87 -16.62
CA GLU A 513 -20.04 31.20 -15.35
C GLU A 513 -19.25 32.06 -14.35
N LYS A 514 -19.38 31.68 -13.07
CA LYS A 514 -18.78 32.39 -11.94
C LYS A 514 -17.46 31.75 -11.51
N LEU A 515 -16.65 32.49 -10.76
CA LEU A 515 -15.41 31.94 -10.18
C LEU A 515 -15.67 30.68 -9.32
N SER A 516 -16.85 30.58 -8.69
CA SER A 516 -17.27 29.36 -7.97
C SER A 516 -17.22 28.10 -8.84
N TYR A 517 -17.54 28.21 -10.13
CA TYR A 517 -17.48 27.08 -11.06
C TYR A 517 -16.06 26.54 -11.19
N LEU A 518 -15.07 27.42 -11.40
CA LEU A 518 -13.67 27.01 -11.50
C LEU A 518 -13.17 26.40 -10.19
N VAL A 519 -13.47 27.00 -9.04
CA VAL A 519 -13.05 26.46 -7.73
C VAL A 519 -13.64 25.06 -7.51
N GLU A 520 -14.91 24.84 -7.83
CA GLU A 520 -15.53 23.51 -7.72
C GLU A 520 -14.99 22.52 -8.75
N LYS A 521 -14.68 22.96 -9.96
CA LYS A 521 -14.02 22.14 -10.99
C LYS A 521 -12.62 21.72 -10.56
N LEU A 522 -11.84 22.62 -9.95
CA LEU A 522 -10.53 22.32 -9.35
C LEU A 522 -10.62 21.25 -8.25
N LYS A 523 -11.69 21.28 -7.45
CA LYS A 523 -11.90 20.26 -6.40
C LYS A 523 -12.42 18.93 -6.92
N THR A 524 -13.22 18.94 -7.98
CA THR A 524 -13.86 17.70 -8.49
C THR A 524 -12.99 17.00 -9.53
N GLU A 525 -12.55 17.71 -10.57
CA GLU A 525 -11.77 17.14 -11.68
C GLU A 525 -10.31 16.87 -11.29
N PHE A 526 -9.69 17.78 -10.54
CA PHE A 526 -8.29 17.67 -10.15
C PHE A 526 -8.08 17.18 -8.72
N GLN A 527 -9.19 16.93 -8.01
CA GLN A 527 -9.21 16.46 -6.63
C GLN A 527 -8.29 17.30 -5.71
N LEU A 528 -8.25 18.63 -5.92
CA LEU A 528 -7.54 19.57 -5.05
C LEU A 528 -8.34 19.82 -3.78
N ARG A 529 -7.67 19.99 -2.64
CA ARG A 529 -8.34 20.05 -1.33
C ARG A 529 -8.83 21.45 -0.98
N ASN A 530 -7.93 22.42 -1.08
CA ASN A 530 -8.17 23.83 -0.77
C ASN A 530 -7.44 24.74 -1.77
N PRO A 531 -7.86 24.74 -3.06
CA PRO A 531 -7.14 25.45 -4.09
C PRO A 531 -7.26 26.97 -3.88
N SER A 532 -6.14 27.67 -4.00
CA SER A 532 -6.08 29.11 -4.18
C SER A 532 -5.89 29.44 -5.64
N VAL A 533 -6.53 30.51 -6.11
CA VAL A 533 -6.53 30.93 -7.51
C VAL A 533 -6.10 32.38 -7.60
N HIS A 534 -5.12 32.64 -8.46
CA HIS A 534 -4.48 33.93 -8.65
C HIS A 534 -4.45 34.28 -10.13
N SER A 535 -4.66 35.55 -10.45
CA SER A 535 -4.31 36.14 -11.74
C SER A 535 -2.92 36.77 -11.65
N SER A 536 -2.39 37.32 -12.75
CA SER A 536 -1.14 38.09 -12.78
C SER A 536 -1.09 39.18 -11.70
N ASP A 537 -2.22 39.86 -11.49
CA ASP A 537 -2.24 41.09 -10.69
C ASP A 537 -3.07 40.99 -9.40
N ASN A 538 -3.87 39.92 -9.25
CA ASN A 538 -4.84 39.82 -8.15
C ASN A 538 -5.02 38.40 -7.61
N ILE A 539 -5.20 38.29 -6.30
CA ILE A 539 -5.66 37.05 -5.66
C ILE A 539 -7.17 36.95 -5.87
N LEU A 540 -7.61 35.97 -6.66
CA LEU A 540 -9.02 35.79 -7.01
C LEU A 540 -9.76 35.04 -5.91
N PHE A 541 -9.14 33.99 -5.38
CA PHE A 541 -9.70 33.14 -4.34
C PHE A 541 -8.61 32.55 -3.43
N MET A 542 -8.73 32.74 -2.12
CA MET A 542 -7.88 32.10 -1.11
C MET A 542 -8.64 31.99 0.22
N LEU A 543 -8.74 30.77 0.73
CA LEU A 543 -9.24 30.49 2.08
C LEU A 543 -8.10 29.91 2.91
N ASN A 544 -7.50 30.73 3.76
CA ASN A 544 -6.39 30.32 4.61
C ASN A 544 -6.56 30.94 6.00
N SER A 545 -6.44 30.11 7.05
CA SER A 545 -6.49 30.53 8.45
C SER A 545 -5.39 31.53 8.82
N LEU A 546 -4.27 31.54 8.09
CA LEU A 546 -3.16 32.48 8.26
C LEU A 546 -3.44 33.86 7.65
N MET A 547 -4.43 33.98 6.75
CA MET A 547 -4.82 35.25 6.11
C MET A 547 -6.35 35.44 6.13
N PRO A 548 -6.96 35.57 7.33
CA PRO A 548 -8.41 35.69 7.47
C PRO A 548 -8.99 36.92 6.74
N GLN A 549 -8.19 37.97 6.53
CA GLN A 549 -8.59 39.17 5.77
C GLN A 549 -8.93 38.89 4.30
N MET A 550 -8.47 37.78 3.73
CA MET A 550 -8.75 37.41 2.33
C MET A 550 -10.09 36.70 2.17
N GLU A 551 -10.66 36.18 3.25
CA GLU A 551 -11.90 35.41 3.21
C GLU A 551 -13.12 36.22 2.72
N PRO A 552 -13.35 37.48 3.15
CA PRO A 552 -14.45 38.30 2.63
C PRO A 552 -14.31 38.62 1.14
N ILE A 553 -13.07 38.92 0.69
CA ILE A 553 -12.77 39.24 -0.71
C ILE A 553 -13.01 38.01 -1.59
N SER A 554 -12.50 36.86 -1.17
CA SER A 554 -12.66 35.58 -1.86
C SER A 554 -14.14 35.20 -1.96
N LYS A 555 -14.91 35.31 -0.86
CA LYS A 555 -16.36 35.06 -0.85
C LYS A 555 -17.12 36.01 -1.78
N SER A 556 -16.72 37.28 -1.84
CA SER A 556 -17.31 38.25 -2.79
C SER A 556 -17.00 37.88 -4.25
N ASN A 557 -15.76 37.48 -4.53
CA ASN A 557 -15.33 37.11 -5.88
C ASN A 557 -15.97 35.81 -6.38
N MET A 558 -16.31 34.86 -5.50
CA MET A 558 -17.00 33.63 -5.89
C MET A 558 -18.34 33.88 -6.60
N ALA A 559 -19.01 35.00 -6.32
CA ALA A 559 -20.29 35.34 -6.94
C ALA A 559 -20.14 36.09 -8.29
N LYS A 560 -18.94 36.57 -8.62
CA LYS A 560 -18.63 37.35 -9.82
C LYS A 560 -18.34 36.46 -11.01
N THR A 561 -18.65 36.93 -12.21
CA THR A 561 -18.26 36.26 -13.45
C THR A 561 -16.77 36.48 -13.74
N PHE A 562 -16.19 35.68 -14.63
CA PHE A 562 -14.80 35.88 -15.05
C PHE A 562 -14.59 37.25 -15.70
N SER A 563 -15.56 37.74 -16.47
CA SER A 563 -15.52 39.08 -17.07
C SER A 563 -15.55 40.20 -16.01
N ASP A 564 -16.34 40.04 -14.94
CA ASP A 564 -16.35 41.00 -13.82
C ASP A 564 -15.02 41.02 -13.03
N LEU A 565 -14.27 39.92 -13.10
CA LEU A 565 -12.93 39.79 -12.51
C LEU A 565 -11.82 40.25 -13.46
N GLY A 566 -12.17 40.74 -14.64
CA GLY A 566 -11.22 41.22 -15.65
C GLY A 566 -10.52 40.11 -16.43
N LEU A 567 -11.03 38.88 -16.40
CA LEU A 567 -10.45 37.73 -17.10
C LEU A 567 -11.15 37.48 -18.45
N SER A 568 -10.34 37.21 -19.46
CA SER A 568 -10.70 37.02 -20.86
C SER A 568 -10.23 35.66 -21.38
N ASN A 569 -10.74 35.26 -22.55
CA ASN A 569 -10.39 33.99 -23.16
C ASN A 569 -8.88 33.94 -23.48
N GLY A 570 -8.21 32.89 -23.04
CA GLY A 570 -6.76 32.71 -23.20
C GLY A 570 -5.94 33.22 -22.02
N ASP A 571 -6.53 33.91 -21.05
CA ASP A 571 -5.84 34.37 -19.85
C ASP A 571 -5.38 33.20 -18.99
N GLU A 572 -4.26 33.38 -18.30
CA GLU A 572 -3.69 32.38 -17.42
C GLU A 572 -4.03 32.67 -15.95
N VAL A 573 -4.36 31.63 -15.21
CA VAL A 573 -4.52 31.67 -13.76
C VAL A 573 -3.54 30.72 -13.10
N VAL A 574 -2.95 31.18 -12.00
CA VAL A 574 -2.03 30.39 -11.18
C VAL A 574 -2.82 29.77 -10.04
N VAL A 575 -2.73 28.45 -9.90
CA VAL A 575 -3.41 27.67 -8.85
C VAL A 575 -2.36 27.09 -7.91
N ALA A 576 -2.58 27.24 -6.60
CA ALA A 576 -1.76 26.62 -5.56
C ALA A 576 -2.67 25.84 -4.60
N ASP A 577 -2.25 24.64 -4.19
CA ASP A 577 -2.99 23.76 -3.28
C ASP A 577 -2.02 23.00 -2.39
N GLU A 578 -2.45 22.58 -1.20
CA GLU A 578 -1.63 21.75 -0.30
C GLU A 578 -1.29 20.37 -0.88
N SER A 579 -2.06 19.90 -1.86
CA SER A 579 -1.83 18.63 -2.57
C SER A 579 -0.76 18.76 -3.66
N LEU A 580 -0.34 19.99 -3.98
CA LEU A 580 0.64 20.29 -5.02
C LEU A 580 1.93 20.83 -4.37
N ARG A 581 3.10 20.40 -4.85
CA ARG A 581 4.39 20.95 -4.39
C ARG A 581 4.65 22.34 -4.96
N GLN A 582 4.19 22.58 -6.20
CA GLN A 582 4.38 23.83 -6.92
C GLN A 582 3.04 24.37 -7.43
N THR A 583 3.01 25.67 -7.73
CA THR A 583 1.86 26.29 -8.37
C THR A 583 1.75 25.85 -9.82
N ILE A 584 0.54 25.57 -10.27
CA ILE A 584 0.25 25.22 -11.66
C ILE A 584 -0.36 26.43 -12.39
N THR A 585 -0.11 26.54 -13.68
CA THR A 585 -0.72 27.55 -14.54
C THR A 585 -1.77 26.91 -15.42
N LEU A 586 -2.99 27.47 -15.44
CA LEU A 586 -4.10 27.01 -16.25
C LEU A 586 -4.54 28.13 -17.19
N GLN A 587 -4.75 27.80 -18.46
CA GLN A 587 -5.29 28.73 -19.43
C GLN A 587 -6.82 28.66 -19.44
N LEU A 588 -7.49 29.80 -19.33
CA LEU A 588 -8.96 29.86 -19.38
C LEU A 588 -9.43 29.76 -20.83
N LYS A 589 -10.33 28.83 -21.12
CA LYS A 589 -10.96 28.67 -22.43
C LYS A 589 -12.47 28.81 -22.29
N PHE A 590 -13.02 29.96 -22.69
CA PHE A 590 -14.47 30.18 -22.64
C PHE A 590 -15.14 29.48 -23.82
N VAL A 591 -16.12 28.61 -23.51
CA VAL A 591 -16.88 27.80 -24.48
C VAL A 591 -18.37 28.12 -24.49
#